data_AF-A0A833X535-F1
#
_entry.id   AF-A0A833X535-F1
#
_cell.length_a   1.000
_cell.length_b   1.000
_cell.length_c   1.000
_cell.angle_alpha   90.00
_cell.angle_beta   90.00
_cell.angle_gamma   90.00
#
_symmetry.space_group_name_H-M   'P 1'
#
loop_
_entity.id
_entity.type
_entity.pdbx_description
1 polymer ?
#
loop_
_entity_poly.entity_id
_entity_poly.type
_entity_poly.pdbx_seq_one_letter_code
_entity_poly.pdbx_strand_id
1 'polypeptide(L)' 'MKTLKIGIPLIVAVILVLVTEFTHMSGAPLVIMWVIGFLFSMIVTAVIEIRTRMQEFAKQQKE' A
#
# COMPACT_ATOMS: atom_id res chain seq x y z
N MET A 1 1.11 6.77 13.99
CA MET A 1 0.85 5.86 12.83
C MET A 1 0.35 6.54 11.54
N LYS A 2 0.17 7.87 11.46
CA LYS A 2 -0.27 8.53 10.21
C LYS A 2 0.73 8.36 9.05
N THR A 3 2.03 8.39 9.37
CA THR A 3 3.11 8.31 8.38
C THR A 3 3.17 6.96 7.66
N LEU A 4 2.89 5.84 8.33
CA LEU A 4 2.91 4.52 7.67
C LEU A 4 1.72 4.35 6.71
N LYS A 5 0.55 4.86 7.10
CA LYS A 5 -0.69 4.80 6.30
C LYS A 5 -0.61 5.59 5.00
N ILE A 6 0.19 6.65 4.99
CA ILE A 6 0.39 7.52 3.82
C ILE A 6 1.67 7.12 3.06
N GLY A 7 2.71 6.69 3.78
CA GLY A 7 3.99 6.34 3.20
C GLY A 7 3.94 5.14 2.27
N ILE A 8 3.21 4.08 2.63
CA ILE A 8 3.12 2.87 1.79
C ILE A 8 2.42 3.16 0.46
N PRO A 9 1.20 3.76 0.43
CA PRO A 9 0.57 4.13 -0.83
C PRO A 9 1.40 5.10 -1.68
N LEU A 10 2.09 6.05 -1.04
CA LEU A 10 2.93 7.01 -1.75
C LEU A 10 4.12 6.34 -2.43
N ILE A 11 4.83 5.44 -1.73
CA ILE A 11 5.95 4.68 -2.30
C ILE A 11 5.47 3.83 -3.47
N VAL A 12 4.34 3.14 -3.33
CA VAL A 12 3.76 2.32 -4.40
C VAL A 12 3.39 3.19 -5.61
N ALA A 13 2.82 4.37 -5.39
CA ALA A 13 2.50 5.31 -6.46
C ALA A 13 3.76 5.78 -7.22
N VAL A 14 4.84 6.12 -6.52
CA VAL A 14 6.11 6.51 -7.16
C VAL A 14 6.67 5.36 -8.01
N ILE A 15 6.65 4.13 -7.50
CA ILE A 15 7.10 2.95 -8.26
C ILE A 15 6.23 2.73 -9.50
N LEU A 16 4.91 2.87 -9.38
CA LEU A 16 3.98 2.75 -10.51
C LEU A 16 4.25 3.80 -11.58
N VAL A 17 4.51 5.06 -11.21
CA VAL A 17 4.91 6.11 -12.16
C VAL A 17 6.17 5.70 -12.90
N LEU A 18 7.23 5.32 -12.19
CA LEU A 18 8.51 4.94 -12.81
C LEU A 18 8.36 3.77 -13.78
N VAL A 19 7.59 2.74 -13.40
CA VAL A 19 7.36 1.56 -14.26
C VAL A 19 6.52 1.93 -15.47
N THR A 20 5.45 2.70 -15.29
CA THR A 20 4.52 3.02 -16.37
C THR A 20 5.12 3.99 -17.39
N GLU A 21 5.96 4.93 -16.94
CA GLU A 21 6.76 5.79 -17.82
C GLU A 21 7.84 4.99 -18.55
N PHE A 22 8.62 4.15 -17.84
CA PHE A 22 9.67 3.35 -18.46
C PHE A 22 9.13 2.43 -19.57
N THR A 23 7.97 1.81 -19.32
CA THR A 23 7.33 0.89 -20.26
C THR A 23 6.48 1.59 -21.33
N HIS A 24 6.39 2.93 -21.29
CA HIS A 24 5.53 3.74 -22.17
C HIS A 24 4.09 3.21 -22.23
N MET A 25 3.60 2.73 -21.09
CA MET A 25 2.31 2.05 -21.02
C MET A 25 1.19 3.07 -21.17
N SER A 26 0.24 2.82 -22.08
CA SER A 26 -0.85 3.75 -22.38
C SER A 26 -2.18 3.02 -22.49
N GLY A 27 -3.28 3.77 -22.38
CA GLY A 27 -4.64 3.24 -22.52
C GLY A 27 -5.03 2.26 -21.41
N ALA A 28 -5.74 1.19 -21.76
CA ALA A 28 -6.33 0.27 -20.80
C ALA A 28 -5.31 -0.47 -19.89
N PRO A 29 -4.16 -0.97 -20.39
CA PRO A 29 -3.14 -1.62 -19.55
C PRO A 29 -2.61 -0.72 -18.43
N LEU A 30 -2.43 0.57 -18.71
CA LEU A 30 -2.01 1.57 -17.72
C LEU A 30 -3.02 1.64 -16.57
N VAL A 31 -4.30 1.84 -16.90
CA VAL A 31 -5.37 1.97 -15.89
C VAL A 31 -5.47 0.71 -15.04
N ILE A 32 -5.41 -0.47 -15.65
CA ILE A 32 -5.48 -1.76 -14.94
C ILE A 32 -4.31 -1.90 -13.96
N MET A 33 -3.09 -1.59 -14.41
CA MET A 33 -1.89 -1.67 -13.57
C MET A 33 -1.98 -0.73 -12.37
N TRP A 34 -2.44 0.50 -12.60
CA TRP A 34 -2.64 1.48 -11.54
C TRP A 34 -3.70 1.05 -10.53
N VAL A 35 -4.84 0.53 -10.98
CA VAL A 35 -5.91 0.02 -10.10
C VAL A 35 -5.41 -1.14 -9.25
N ILE A 36 -4.74 -2.12 -9.85
CA ILE A 36 -4.20 -3.27 -9.12
C ILE A 36 -3.15 -2.83 -8.10
N GLY A 37 -2.22 -1.96 -8.50
CA GLY A 37 -1.18 -1.46 -7.61
C GLY A 37 -1.73 -0.66 -6.43
N PHE A 38 -2.74 0.18 -6.65
CA PHE A 38 -3.40 0.91 -5.57
C PHE A 38 -4.16 -0.02 -4.62
N LEU A 39 -4.94 -0.96 -5.14
CA LEU A 39 -5.65 -1.94 -4.32
C LEU A 39 -4.68 -2.76 -3.46
N PHE A 40 -3.58 -3.20 -4.06
CA PHE A 40 -2.52 -3.91 -3.33
C PHE A 40 -1.95 -3.05 -2.19
N SER A 41 -1.64 -1.77 -2.44
CA SER A 41 -1.12 -0.87 -1.41
C SER A 41 -2.07 -0.69 -0.22
N MET A 42 -3.38 -0.62 -0.49
CA MET A 42 -4.40 -0.49 0.55
C MET A 42 -4.51 -1.75 1.39
N ILE A 43 -4.50 -2.92 0.75
CA ILE A 43 -4.54 -4.22 1.45
C ILE A 43 -3.33 -4.35 2.36
N VAL A 44 -2.11 -4.07 1.85
CA VAL A 44 -0.88 -4.15 2.65
C VAL A 44 -0.95 -3.21 3.85
N THR A 45 -1.40 -1.97 3.64
CA THR A 45 -1.56 -0.98 4.72
C THR A 45 -2.55 -1.47 5.78
N ALA A 46 -3.69 -2.02 5.36
CA ALA A 46 -4.71 -2.57 6.26
C ALA A 46 -4.18 -3.77 7.06
N VAL A 47 -3.47 -4.70 6.41
CA VAL A 47 -2.87 -5.87 7.08
C VAL A 47 -1.86 -5.44 8.15
N ILE A 48 -1.00 -4.46 7.84
CA ILE A 48 -0.04 -3.93 8.81
C ILE A 48 -0.75 -3.27 9.99
N GLU A 49 -1.80 -2.50 9.72
CA GLU A 49 -2.60 -1.88 10.77
C GLU A 49 -3.24 -2.93 11.68
N ILE A 50 -3.87 -3.97 11.11
CA ILE A 50 -4.48 -5.07 11.86
C ILE A 50 -3.43 -5.79 12.71
N ARG A 51 -2.26 -6.13 12.14
CA ARG A 51 -1.17 -6.78 12.88
C ARG A 51 -0.70 -5.92 14.05
N THR A 52 -0.54 -4.61 13.83
CA THR A 52 -0.07 -3.72 14.90
C THR A 52 -1.11 -3.62 16.02
N ARG A 53 -2.39 -3.50 15.68
CA ARG A 53 -3.49 -3.53 16.66
C ARG A 53 -3.50 -4.83 17.45
N MET A 54 -3.34 -5.99 16.80
CA MET A 54 -3.28 -7.28 17.48
C MET A 54 -2.09 -7.38 18.45
N GLN A 55 -0.93 -6.85 18.09
CA GLN A 55 0.22 -6.79 18.99
C GLN A 55 -0.03 -5.89 20.20
N GLU A 56 -0.67 -4.74 20.00
CA GLU A 56 -1.09 -3.85 21.09
C GLU A 56 -2.09 -4.54 22.03
N PHE A 57 -3.12 -5.21 21.49
CA PHE A 57 -4.07 -6.00 22.28
C PHE A 57 -3.40 -7.13 23.05
N ALA A 58 -2.49 -7.88 22.42
CA ALA A 58 -1.76 -8.96 23.08
C ALA A 58 -0.83 -8.46 24.20
N LYS A 59 -0.30 -7.24 24.06
CA LYS A 59 0.50 -6.60 25.10
C LYS A 59 -0.38 -6.17 26.29
N GLN A 60 -1.56 -5.60 26.02
CA GLN A 60 -2.51 -5.19 27.05
C GLN A 60 -3.10 -6.36 27.85
N GLN A 61 -3.18 -7.57 27.28
CA GLN A 61 -3.64 -8.76 28.03
C GLN A 61 -2.55 -9.43 28.89
N LYS A 62 -1.30 -8.98 28.77
CA LYS A 62 -0.17 -9.49 29.56
C LYS A 62 0.21 -8.58 30.73
N GLU A 63 -0.33 -7.36 30.78
CA GLU A 63 -0.26 -6.44 31.92
C GLU A 63 -1.50 -6.61 32.80
#